data_AF-C3TTP1-F1
#
_entry.id   AF-C3TTP1-F1
#
_cell.length_a   1.000
_cell.length_b   1.000
_cell.length_c   1.000
_cell.angle_alpha   90.00
_cell.angle_beta   90.00
_cell.angle_gamma   90.00
#
_symmetry.space_group_name_H-M   'P 1'
#
loop_
_entity.id
_entity.type
_entity.pdbx_description
1 polymer ?
#
loop_
_entity_poly.entity_id
_entity_poly.type
_entity_poly.pdbx_seq_one_letter_code
_entity_poly.pdbx_strand_id
1 'polypeptide(L)'
;SLYSQKDVFLRELLSNSADALEKARFISVTDDSFLGEQQELEIRVSFNSDKRTITISDTGIGMTRHDLVTNLGTVAKSGTANFLESLAKGGDLNLIGQFGVGFYASYLVSDRVTVISKNNEDKQYVWESSADGSFRVSLDPRGNTIKRGTTIVLSLKEDATEFMNFSKLKDLALRYSQFINFPIYIYNPEGVNKSEKDESGEKESKGRWEQVNVE
;
A
#
# COMPACT_ATOMS: atom_id res chain seq x y z
N SER A 1 7.96 -8.12 20.91
CA SER A 1 9.34 -8.35 20.43
C SER A 1 9.60 -7.40 19.27
N LEU A 2 10.85 -7.12 18.89
CA LEU A 2 11.17 -6.27 17.72
C LEU A 2 10.39 -6.68 16.46
N TYR A 3 10.18 -7.99 16.30
CA TYR A 3 9.41 -8.60 15.21
C TYR A 3 7.93 -8.16 15.19
N SER A 4 7.27 -8.06 16.34
CA SER A 4 5.89 -7.52 16.38
C SER A 4 5.82 -6.03 16.07
N GLN A 5 6.95 -5.31 16.15
CA GLN A 5 7.01 -3.90 15.76
C GLN A 5 7.08 -3.76 14.24
N LYS A 6 7.72 -4.70 13.52
CA LYS A 6 7.80 -4.64 12.06
C LYS A 6 6.41 -4.75 11.42
N ASP A 7 5.54 -5.65 11.91
CA ASP A 7 4.17 -5.87 11.43
C ASP A 7 3.34 -4.57 11.28
N VAL A 8 3.68 -3.54 12.06
CA VAL A 8 2.98 -2.24 12.07
C VAL A 8 2.97 -1.57 10.70
N PHE A 9 3.93 -1.85 9.82
CA PHE A 9 3.97 -1.25 8.48
C PHE A 9 2.65 -1.50 7.73
N LEU A 10 2.10 -2.72 7.83
CA LEU A 10 0.88 -3.06 7.10
C LEU A 10 -0.32 -2.36 7.71
N ARG A 11 -0.40 -2.25 9.05
CA ARG A 11 -1.43 -1.48 9.74
C ARG A 11 -1.49 -0.04 9.23
N GLU A 12 -0.34 0.64 9.21
CA GLU A 12 -0.26 2.03 8.80
C GLU A 12 -0.61 2.24 7.32
N LEU A 13 -0.11 1.36 6.44
CA LEU A 13 -0.38 1.48 5.01
C LEU A 13 -1.84 1.15 4.66
N LEU A 14 -2.46 0.18 5.35
CA LEU A 14 -3.88 -0.09 5.20
C LEU A 14 -4.74 1.07 5.73
N SER A 15 -4.36 1.69 6.86
CA SER A 15 -5.05 2.87 7.39
C SER A 15 -4.98 4.05 6.41
N ASN A 16 -3.80 4.37 5.88
CA ASN A 16 -3.63 5.44 4.90
C ASN A 16 -4.41 5.18 3.61
N SER A 17 -4.47 3.91 3.18
CA SER A 17 -5.27 3.50 2.02
C SER A 17 -6.77 3.71 2.28
N ALA A 18 -7.26 3.34 3.47
CA ALA A 18 -8.65 3.55 3.88
C ALA A 18 -9.00 5.05 3.94
N ASP A 19 -8.12 5.89 4.47
CA ASP A 19 -8.31 7.36 4.48
C ASP A 19 -8.39 7.94 3.06
N ALA A 20 -7.57 7.42 2.13
CA ALA A 20 -7.61 7.83 0.73
C ALA A 20 -8.91 7.42 0.03
N LEU A 21 -9.43 6.23 0.35
CA LEU A 21 -10.72 5.73 -0.13
C LEU A 21 -11.89 6.53 0.45
N GLU A 22 -11.84 6.87 1.73
CA GLU A 22 -12.86 7.66 2.39
C GLU A 22 -12.96 9.08 1.81
N LYS A 23 -11.82 9.70 1.48
CA LYS A 23 -11.78 10.97 0.75
C LYS A 23 -12.44 10.86 -0.63
N ALA A 24 -12.13 9.80 -1.38
CA ALA A 24 -12.76 9.56 -2.68
C ALA A 24 -14.27 9.36 -2.56
N ARG A 25 -14.70 8.56 -1.58
CA ARG A 25 -16.12 8.30 -1.27
C ARG A 25 -16.87 9.57 -0.88
N PHE A 26 -16.25 10.43 -0.07
CA PHE A 26 -16.86 11.68 0.36
C PHE A 26 -17.08 12.63 -0.82
N ILE A 27 -16.09 12.78 -1.70
CA ILE A 27 -16.22 13.63 -2.90
C ILE A 27 -17.29 13.06 -3.85
N SER A 28 -17.34 11.74 -4.01
CA SER A 28 -18.32 11.09 -4.89
C SER A 28 -19.77 11.23 -4.44
N VAL A 29 -20.02 11.59 -3.17
CA VAL A 29 -21.38 11.94 -2.69
C VAL A 29 -21.86 13.27 -3.27
N THR A 30 -20.92 14.18 -3.58
CA THR A 30 -21.22 15.52 -4.13
C THR A 30 -20.97 15.64 -5.63
N ASP A 31 -20.13 14.75 -6.19
CA ASP A 31 -19.80 14.68 -7.61
C ASP A 31 -19.83 13.22 -8.08
N ASP A 32 -20.96 12.80 -8.65
CA ASP A 32 -21.16 11.44 -9.17
C ASP A 32 -20.16 11.07 -10.28
N SER A 33 -19.53 12.05 -10.92
CA SER A 33 -18.54 11.81 -11.98
C SER A 33 -17.14 11.53 -11.45
N PHE A 34 -16.88 11.82 -10.16
CA PHE A 34 -15.55 11.73 -9.57
C PHE A 34 -14.93 10.32 -9.69
N LEU A 35 -15.73 9.26 -9.54
CA LEU A 35 -15.21 7.89 -9.63
C LEU A 35 -14.85 7.48 -11.06
N GLY A 36 -15.48 8.09 -12.08
CA GLY A 36 -15.17 7.87 -13.49
C GLY A 36 -15.11 6.38 -13.88
N GLU A 37 -14.01 5.97 -14.51
CA GLU A 37 -13.78 4.57 -14.95
C GLU A 37 -13.31 3.61 -13.83
N GLN A 38 -13.09 4.12 -12.62
CA GLN A 38 -12.64 3.34 -11.47
C GLN A 38 -13.69 3.46 -10.36
N GLN A 39 -14.74 2.65 -10.49
CA GLN A 39 -15.89 2.66 -9.57
C GLN A 39 -15.58 1.93 -8.26
N GLU A 40 -14.66 0.97 -8.30
CA GLU A 40 -14.28 0.16 -7.15
C GLU A 40 -13.54 1.01 -6.11
N LEU A 41 -13.93 0.87 -4.84
CA LEU A 41 -13.26 1.43 -3.67
C LEU A 41 -12.70 0.28 -2.83
N GLU A 42 -11.43 -0.05 -3.03
CA GLU A 42 -10.81 -1.26 -2.50
C GLU A 42 -9.31 -1.09 -2.24
N ILE A 43 -8.77 -1.99 -1.40
CA ILE A 43 -7.33 -2.12 -1.14
C ILE A 43 -6.88 -3.50 -1.60
N ARG A 44 -5.77 -3.58 -2.32
CA ARG A 44 -5.16 -4.82 -2.81
C ARG A 44 -3.72 -4.94 -2.32
N VAL A 45 -3.37 -6.07 -1.71
CA VAL A 45 -2.00 -6.38 -1.28
C VAL A 45 -1.48 -7.63 -1.98
N SER A 46 -0.30 -7.52 -2.56
CA SER A 46 0.39 -8.65 -3.19
C SER A 46 1.86 -8.66 -2.83
N PHE A 47 2.53 -9.76 -3.10
CA PHE A 47 3.98 -9.87 -3.00
C PHE A 47 4.55 -10.53 -4.24
N ASN A 48 5.82 -10.27 -4.53
CA ASN A 48 6.58 -10.89 -5.59
C ASN A 48 7.90 -11.37 -5.00
N SER A 49 8.04 -12.70 -4.89
CA SER A 49 9.22 -13.34 -4.30
C SER A 49 10.48 -13.12 -5.12
N ASP A 50 10.38 -13.13 -6.46
CA ASP A 50 11.53 -12.95 -7.37
C ASP A 50 12.12 -11.54 -7.28
N LYS A 51 11.25 -10.53 -7.16
CA LYS A 51 11.64 -9.11 -7.03
C LYS A 51 11.85 -8.68 -5.59
N ARG A 52 11.55 -9.55 -4.62
CA ARG A 52 11.58 -9.27 -3.18
C ARG A 52 10.76 -8.02 -2.83
N THR A 53 9.51 -7.96 -3.29
CA THR A 53 8.63 -6.80 -3.09
C THR A 53 7.29 -7.15 -2.49
N ILE A 54 6.75 -6.24 -1.67
CA ILE A 54 5.32 -6.17 -1.34
C ILE A 54 4.71 -4.96 -2.03
N THR A 55 3.52 -5.11 -2.57
CA THR A 55 2.76 -4.05 -3.23
C THR A 55 1.42 -3.87 -2.54
N ILE A 56 1.11 -2.64 -2.12
CA ILE A 56 -0.18 -2.22 -1.57
C ILE A 56 -0.77 -1.21 -2.55
N SER A 57 -1.95 -1.47 -3.07
CA SER A 57 -2.65 -0.60 -4.01
C SER A 57 -4.03 -0.24 -3.48
N ASP A 58 -4.37 1.04 -3.49
CA ASP A 58 -5.71 1.54 -3.21
C ASP A 58 -6.28 2.25 -4.44
N THR A 59 -7.60 2.29 -4.53
CA THR A 59 -8.34 3.02 -5.57
C THR A 59 -8.90 4.34 -5.04
N GLY A 60 -8.23 4.93 -4.04
CA GLY A 60 -8.64 6.15 -3.37
C GLY A 60 -8.44 7.41 -4.21
N ILE A 61 -8.34 8.56 -3.55
CA ILE A 61 -8.23 9.87 -4.21
C ILE A 61 -6.94 10.04 -5.03
N GLY A 62 -5.86 9.35 -4.65
CA GLY A 62 -4.53 9.56 -5.21
C GLY A 62 -3.94 10.93 -4.87
N MET A 63 -2.70 11.17 -5.31
CA MET A 63 -1.92 12.38 -5.03
C MET A 63 -1.48 13.04 -6.34
N THR A 64 -1.55 14.38 -6.36
CA THR A 64 -0.92 15.17 -7.42
C THR A 64 0.60 15.20 -7.24
N ARG A 65 1.35 15.74 -8.22
CA ARG A 65 2.79 15.96 -8.04
C ARG A 65 3.10 16.82 -6.81
N HIS A 66 2.26 17.83 -6.55
CA HIS A 66 2.43 18.72 -5.40
C HIS A 66 2.25 17.95 -4.09
N ASP A 67 1.20 17.13 -3.98
CA ASP A 67 0.91 16.33 -2.80
C ASP A 67 2.05 15.34 -2.50
N LEU A 68 2.61 14.68 -3.52
CA LEU A 68 3.73 13.77 -3.34
C LEU A 68 4.96 14.49 -2.75
N VAL A 69 5.26 15.71 -3.20
CA VAL A 69 6.38 16.50 -2.67
C VAL A 69 6.09 17.01 -1.27
N THR A 70 4.89 17.53 -1.03
CA THR A 70 4.53 18.17 0.25
C THR A 70 4.28 17.13 1.34
N ASN A 71 3.48 16.11 1.08
CA ASN A 71 3.06 15.14 2.10
C ASN A 71 4.15 14.11 2.39
N LEU A 72 4.81 13.59 1.36
CA LEU A 72 5.88 12.61 1.56
C LEU A 72 7.25 13.28 1.74
N GLY A 73 7.52 14.41 1.08
CA GLY A 73 8.83 15.08 1.17
C GLY A 73 9.03 15.96 2.40
N THR A 74 7.98 16.55 2.98
CA THR A 74 8.13 17.39 4.19
C THR A 74 8.40 16.55 5.43
N VAL A 75 7.76 15.38 5.54
CA VAL A 75 7.95 14.49 6.68
C VAL A 75 9.35 13.88 6.68
N ALA A 76 9.98 13.68 5.51
CA ALA A 76 11.38 13.27 5.40
C ALA A 76 12.35 14.30 6.01
N LYS A 77 11.94 15.58 6.08
CA LYS A 77 12.72 16.67 6.71
C LYS A 77 12.44 16.83 8.21
N SER A 78 11.27 16.43 8.72
CA SER A 78 10.88 16.62 10.12
C SER A 78 11.10 15.36 10.96
N GLY A 79 12.31 15.15 11.47
CA GLY A 79 12.56 14.22 12.61
C GLY A 79 12.31 12.73 12.38
N THR A 80 11.96 12.30 11.16
CA THR A 80 11.67 10.90 10.81
C THR A 80 12.82 9.94 11.13
N ALA A 81 14.08 10.36 10.94
CA ALA A 81 15.23 9.53 11.31
C ALA A 81 15.26 9.22 12.82
N ASN A 82 15.08 10.24 13.67
CA ASN A 82 15.01 10.08 15.12
C ASN A 82 13.77 9.27 15.54
N PHE A 83 12.67 9.40 14.80
CA PHE A 83 11.44 8.64 15.03
C PHE A 83 11.61 7.15 14.69
N LEU A 84 12.16 6.83 13.51
CA LEU A 84 12.48 5.46 13.10
C LEU A 84 13.48 4.82 14.05
N GLU A 85 14.47 5.58 14.50
CA GLU A 85 15.44 5.12 15.50
C GLU A 85 14.77 4.83 16.85
N SER A 86 13.85 5.69 17.29
CA SER A 86 13.05 5.48 18.51
C SER A 86 12.17 4.23 18.41
N LEU A 87 11.49 4.04 17.27
CA LEU A 87 10.65 2.85 17.04
C LEU A 87 11.49 1.57 17.04
N ALA A 88 12.62 1.57 16.34
CA ALA A 88 13.57 0.45 16.32
C ALA A 88 14.13 0.12 17.72
N LYS A 89 14.12 1.09 18.65
CA LYS A 89 14.56 0.92 20.05
C LYS A 89 13.43 0.57 21.02
N GLY A 90 12.20 0.34 20.55
CA GLY A 90 11.07 -0.01 21.44
C GLY A 90 10.16 1.17 21.81
N GLY A 91 10.23 2.30 21.10
CA GLY A 91 9.38 3.47 21.32
C GLY A 91 7.88 3.20 21.13
N ASP A 92 7.05 4.10 21.65
CA ASP A 92 5.58 3.95 21.63
C ASP A 92 5.01 4.01 20.21
N LEU A 93 4.55 2.86 19.72
CA LEU A 93 3.95 2.67 18.40
C LEU A 93 2.58 3.37 18.25
N ASN A 94 1.94 3.77 19.36
CA ASN A 94 0.65 4.45 19.31
C ASN A 94 0.77 5.92 18.88
N LEU A 95 1.98 6.49 18.94
CA LEU A 95 2.25 7.85 18.48
C LEU A 95 2.26 7.96 16.95
N ILE A 96 2.44 6.85 16.22
CA ILE A 96 2.54 6.84 14.74
C ILE A 96 1.30 7.46 14.08
N GLY A 97 0.10 7.11 14.55
CA GLY A 97 -1.17 7.57 13.98
C GLY A 97 -1.48 9.05 14.27
N GLN A 98 -0.88 9.65 15.30
CA GLN A 98 -1.15 11.04 15.69
C GLN A 98 -0.29 12.07 14.94
N PHE A 99 0.87 11.66 14.42
CA PHE A 99 1.81 12.58 13.76
C PHE A 99 1.77 12.52 12.23
N GLY A 100 0.90 11.70 11.63
CA GLY A 100 0.84 11.55 10.16
C GLY A 100 2.11 10.92 9.57
N VAL A 101 2.89 10.21 10.38
CA VAL A 101 4.18 9.59 10.00
C VAL A 101 4.05 8.09 9.68
N GLY A 102 2.83 7.54 9.66
CA GLY A 102 2.57 6.11 9.42
C GLY A 102 3.17 5.55 8.15
N PHE A 103 3.28 6.36 7.10
CA PHE A 103 3.96 5.98 5.86
C PHE A 103 5.40 5.49 6.10
N TYR A 104 6.13 6.04 7.08
CA TYR A 104 7.53 5.70 7.32
C TYR A 104 7.74 4.36 8.02
N ALA A 105 6.69 3.76 8.60
CA ALA A 105 6.73 2.39 9.06
C ALA A 105 7.11 1.42 7.93
N SER A 106 6.90 1.80 6.66
CA SER A 106 7.40 1.07 5.49
C SER A 106 8.91 0.80 5.52
N TYR A 107 9.72 1.72 6.06
CA TYR A 107 11.18 1.56 6.16
C TYR A 107 11.62 0.59 7.26
N LEU A 108 10.71 0.14 8.14
CA LEU A 108 11.01 -0.96 9.07
C LEU A 108 11.25 -2.28 8.32
N VAL A 109 10.64 -2.44 7.14
CA VAL A 109 10.68 -3.67 6.34
C VAL A 109 11.32 -3.50 4.96
N SER A 110 11.57 -2.27 4.50
CA SER A 110 12.07 -2.00 3.15
C SER A 110 13.31 -1.11 3.12
N ASP A 111 14.17 -1.36 2.13
CA ASP A 111 15.35 -0.53 1.82
C ASP A 111 14.99 0.64 0.90
N ARG A 112 13.97 0.43 0.07
CA ARG A 112 13.47 1.40 -0.90
C ARG A 112 11.96 1.32 -1.01
N VAL A 113 11.32 2.48 -1.09
CA VAL A 113 9.89 2.64 -1.27
C VAL A 113 9.62 3.38 -2.58
N THR A 114 8.76 2.81 -3.42
CA THR A 114 8.26 3.44 -4.63
C THR A 114 6.77 3.67 -4.49
N VAL A 115 6.31 4.91 -4.66
CA VAL A 115 4.90 5.30 -4.61
C VAL A 115 4.50 5.78 -6.00
N ILE A 116 3.57 5.07 -6.62
CA ILE A 116 2.96 5.44 -7.89
C ILE A 116 1.58 5.99 -7.55
N SER A 117 1.26 7.21 -7.96
CA SER A 117 -0.03 7.81 -7.63
C SER A 117 -0.62 8.56 -8.80
N LYS A 118 -1.95 8.49 -8.93
CA LYS A 118 -2.75 9.15 -9.95
C LYS A 118 -3.97 9.77 -9.27
N ASN A 119 -3.97 11.10 -9.18
CA ASN A 119 -5.15 11.89 -8.82
C ASN A 119 -5.89 12.31 -10.10
N ASN A 120 -7.22 12.48 -10.04
CA ASN A 120 -8.02 12.91 -11.19
C ASN A 120 -7.57 14.26 -11.78
N GLU A 121 -7.03 15.15 -10.97
CA GLU A 121 -6.60 16.51 -11.33
C GLU A 121 -5.19 16.57 -11.94
N ASP A 122 -4.45 15.47 -11.99
CA ASP A 122 -3.06 15.46 -12.47
C ASP A 122 -2.72 14.15 -13.23
N LYS A 123 -1.52 14.10 -13.80
CA LYS A 123 -0.94 12.90 -14.43
C LYS A 123 -0.55 11.86 -13.38
N GLN A 124 -0.18 10.67 -13.84
CA GLN A 124 0.41 9.65 -12.97
C GLN A 124 1.89 10.00 -12.71
N TYR A 125 2.30 9.97 -11.44
CA TYR A 125 3.67 10.21 -11.03
C TYR A 125 4.21 9.05 -10.23
N VAL A 126 5.54 8.95 -10.23
CA VAL A 126 6.31 8.04 -9.40
C VAL A 126 7.15 8.87 -8.45
N TRP A 127 6.92 8.68 -7.17
CA TRP A 127 7.80 9.09 -6.09
C TRP A 127 8.65 7.89 -5.68
N GLU A 128 9.96 8.07 -5.53
CA GLU A 128 10.86 7.01 -5.09
C GLU A 128 11.82 7.57 -4.05
N SER A 129 12.02 6.82 -2.96
CA SER A 129 12.95 7.17 -1.90
C SER A 129 13.66 5.93 -1.39
N SER A 130 14.95 6.12 -1.12
CA SER A 130 15.75 5.20 -0.33
C SER A 130 15.76 5.65 1.13
N ALA A 131 16.18 4.77 2.04
CA ALA A 131 16.32 5.10 3.46
C ALA A 131 17.42 6.15 3.76
N ASP A 132 18.16 6.61 2.74
CA ASP A 132 19.21 7.64 2.84
C ASP A 132 18.66 9.08 2.96
N GLY A 133 17.33 9.24 2.97
CA GLY A 133 16.66 10.53 3.14
C GLY A 133 16.51 11.33 1.85
N SER A 134 16.95 10.79 0.71
CA SER A 134 16.73 11.40 -0.60
C SER A 134 15.50 10.79 -1.29
N PHE A 135 14.72 11.65 -1.96
CA PHE A 135 13.60 11.22 -2.79
C PHE A 135 13.60 11.93 -4.15
N ARG A 136 12.96 11.30 -5.13
CA ARG A 136 12.72 11.85 -6.46
C ARG A 136 11.26 11.71 -6.84
N VAL A 137 10.76 12.69 -7.61
CA VAL A 137 9.41 12.66 -8.18
C VAL A 137 9.52 12.86 -9.69
N SER A 138 9.02 11.91 -10.45
CA SER A 138 9.02 11.92 -11.92
C SER A 138 7.65 11.55 -12.47
N LEU A 139 7.34 12.01 -13.70
CA LEU A 139 6.21 11.49 -14.45
C LEU A 139 6.37 9.98 -14.67
N ASP A 140 5.27 9.23 -14.60
CA ASP A 140 5.32 7.80 -14.91
C ASP A 140 5.42 7.58 -16.43
N PRO A 141 6.51 6.98 -16.94
CA PRO A 141 6.69 6.77 -18.37
C PRO A 141 5.65 5.81 -18.98
N ARG A 142 4.95 5.02 -18.15
CA ARG A 142 3.90 4.10 -18.60
C ARG A 142 2.57 4.78 -18.89
N GLY A 143 2.43 6.06 -18.54
CA GLY A 143 1.17 6.79 -18.62
C GLY A 143 0.21 6.43 -17.47
N ASN A 144 -1.09 6.55 -17.72
CA ASN A 144 -2.12 6.24 -16.72
C ASN A 144 -2.40 4.73 -16.69
N THR A 145 -1.78 4.01 -15.75
CA THR A 145 -1.94 2.56 -15.59
C THR A 145 -2.82 2.17 -14.43
N ILE A 146 -2.99 3.04 -13.42
CA ILE A 146 -3.78 2.76 -12.22
C ILE A 146 -5.14 3.46 -12.19
N LYS A 147 -5.45 4.28 -13.21
CA LYS A 147 -6.67 5.10 -13.38
C LYS A 147 -6.84 6.19 -12.31
N ARG A 148 -6.95 5.79 -11.04
CA ARG A 148 -7.06 6.64 -9.85
C ARG A 148 -6.57 5.85 -8.62
N GLY A 149 -5.88 6.53 -7.70
CA GLY A 149 -5.46 5.97 -6.42
C GLY A 149 -3.94 5.95 -6.26
N THR A 150 -3.44 5.09 -5.38
CA THR A 150 -2.02 4.98 -5.07
C THR A 150 -1.57 3.51 -5.03
N THR A 151 -0.34 3.27 -5.45
CA THR A 151 0.33 1.98 -5.36
C THR A 151 1.69 2.17 -4.70
N ILE A 152 1.88 1.54 -3.55
CA ILE A 152 3.11 1.55 -2.76
C ILE A 152 3.82 0.21 -2.96
N VAL A 153 5.03 0.25 -3.50
CA VAL A 153 5.91 -0.90 -3.69
C VAL A 153 7.06 -0.81 -2.71
N LEU A 154 7.14 -1.80 -1.83
CA LEU A 154 8.17 -1.95 -0.80
C LEU A 154 9.22 -2.93 -1.31
N SER A 155 10.44 -2.44 -1.59
CA SER A 155 11.60 -3.32 -1.86
C SER A 155 12.15 -3.81 -0.53
N LEU A 156 11.87 -5.06 -0.17
CA LEU A 156 12.09 -5.54 1.20
C LEU A 156 13.57 -5.73 1.53
N LYS A 157 13.87 -5.58 2.82
CA LYS A 157 15.12 -6.00 3.45
C LYS A 157 15.25 -7.51 3.45
N GLU A 158 16.48 -8.01 3.51
CA GLU A 158 16.76 -9.46 3.59
C GLU A 158 16.12 -10.10 4.83
N ASP A 159 16.10 -9.37 5.95
CA ASP A 159 15.54 -9.79 7.24
C ASP A 159 14.02 -9.55 7.37
N ALA A 160 13.35 -9.15 6.28
CA ALA A 160 11.90 -8.90 6.22
C ALA A 160 11.19 -9.79 5.18
N THR A 161 11.89 -10.80 4.64
CA THR A 161 11.37 -11.72 3.62
C THR A 161 10.21 -12.59 4.11
N GLU A 162 10.04 -12.73 5.43
CA GLU A 162 8.91 -13.44 6.04
C GLU A 162 7.54 -12.89 5.63
N PHE A 163 7.45 -11.60 5.28
CA PHE A 163 6.20 -10.98 4.83
C PHE A 163 5.83 -11.35 3.39
N MET A 164 6.70 -12.04 2.64
CA MET A 164 6.38 -12.60 1.32
C MET A 164 5.67 -13.96 1.45
N ASN A 165 4.65 -14.00 2.31
CA ASN A 165 3.88 -15.18 2.60
C ASN A 165 2.39 -14.82 2.65
N PHE A 166 1.59 -15.52 1.84
CA PHE A 166 0.17 -15.27 1.74
C PHE A 166 -0.56 -15.36 3.09
N SER A 167 -0.38 -16.46 3.83
CA SER A 167 -1.03 -16.68 5.12
C SER A 167 -0.67 -15.60 6.12
N LYS A 168 0.62 -15.22 6.19
CA LYS A 168 1.07 -14.15 7.09
C LYS A 168 0.45 -12.79 6.74
N LEU A 169 0.45 -12.40 5.46
CA LEU A 169 -0.17 -11.14 5.03
C LEU A 169 -1.68 -11.14 5.27
N LYS A 170 -2.34 -12.28 5.04
CA LYS A 170 -3.77 -12.47 5.32
C LYS A 170 -4.09 -12.29 6.80
N ASP A 171 -3.34 -12.95 7.68
CA ASP A 171 -3.54 -12.85 9.13
C ASP A 171 -3.30 -11.43 9.64
N LEU A 172 -2.26 -10.75 9.13
CA LEU A 172 -1.97 -9.36 9.49
C LEU A 172 -3.04 -8.40 8.98
N ALA A 173 -3.48 -8.55 7.73
CA ALA A 173 -4.52 -7.73 7.15
C ALA A 173 -5.83 -7.90 7.94
N LEU A 174 -6.25 -9.13 8.25
CA LEU A 174 -7.43 -9.41 9.06
C LEU A 174 -7.34 -8.78 10.46
N ARG A 175 -6.16 -8.86 11.10
CA ARG A 175 -5.92 -8.26 12.42
C ARG A 175 -6.08 -6.73 12.39
N TYR A 176 -5.61 -6.07 11.33
CA TYR A 176 -5.57 -4.62 11.22
C TYR A 176 -6.78 -4.00 10.48
N SER A 177 -7.66 -4.83 9.91
CA SER A 177 -8.81 -4.36 9.14
C SER A 177 -10.07 -4.12 9.97
N GLN A 178 -10.04 -4.29 11.30
CA GLN A 178 -11.22 -4.20 12.17
C GLN A 178 -12.01 -2.89 12.01
N PHE A 179 -11.34 -1.79 11.69
CA PHE A 179 -11.94 -0.46 11.54
C PHE A 179 -11.92 0.05 10.09
N ILE A 180 -11.63 -0.83 9.12
CA ILE A 180 -11.56 -0.47 7.69
C ILE A 180 -12.84 -0.94 7.01
N ASN A 181 -13.65 0.04 6.57
CA ASN A 181 -14.95 -0.18 5.92
C ASN A 181 -14.87 -0.41 4.41
N PHE A 182 -13.67 -0.73 3.89
CA PHE A 182 -13.44 -0.98 2.47
C PHE A 182 -12.91 -2.41 2.28
N PRO A 183 -13.29 -3.11 1.20
CA PRO A 183 -12.79 -4.45 0.93
C PRO A 183 -11.27 -4.45 0.75
N ILE A 184 -10.61 -5.40 1.42
CA ILE A 184 -9.18 -5.66 1.35
C ILE A 184 -8.98 -7.03 0.71
N TYR A 185 -8.19 -7.08 -0.35
CA TYR A 185 -7.85 -8.30 -1.07
C TYR A 185 -6.36 -8.61 -0.92
N ILE A 186 -6.04 -9.88 -0.65
CA ILE A 186 -4.66 -10.38 -0.62
C ILE A 186 -4.48 -11.37 -1.77
N TYR A 187 -3.41 -11.23 -2.56
CA TYR A 187 -3.11 -12.14 -3.67
C TYR A 187 -2.56 -13.48 -3.16
N ASN A 188 -3.24 -14.57 -3.51
CA ASN A 188 -2.83 -15.95 -3.25
C ASN A 188 -2.25 -16.57 -4.54
N PRO A 189 -0.91 -16.73 -4.65
CA PRO A 189 -0.28 -17.29 -5.85
C PRO A 189 -0.64 -18.77 -6.10
N GLU A 190 -1.02 -19.52 -5.07
CA GLU A 190 -1.40 -20.94 -5.15
C GLU A 190 -2.91 -21.15 -5.27
N GLY A 191 -3.69 -20.06 -5.24
CA GLY A 191 -5.14 -20.14 -5.28
C GLY A 191 -5.66 -20.50 -6.67
N VAL A 192 -6.55 -21.50 -6.75
CA VAL A 192 -7.21 -21.91 -7.99
C VAL A 192 -8.56 -21.22 -8.13
N ASN A 193 -8.83 -20.60 -9.29
CA ASN A 193 -10.18 -20.15 -9.65
C ASN A 193 -11.07 -21.36 -9.91
N LYS A 194 -12.11 -21.56 -9.09
CA LYS A 194 -13.05 -22.69 -9.23
C LYS A 194 -14.08 -22.48 -10.36
N SER A 195 -14.07 -21.35 -11.07
CA SER A 195 -15.15 -20.94 -11.97
C SER A 195 -14.95 -21.23 -13.46
N GLU A 196 -13.80 -21.72 -13.91
CA GLU A 196 -13.61 -22.10 -15.32
C GLU A 196 -13.07 -23.54 -15.38
N LYS A 197 -13.99 -24.49 -15.59
CA LYS A 197 -13.64 -25.80 -16.14
C LYS A 197 -13.35 -25.59 -17.63
N ASP A 198 -12.11 -25.26 -17.96
CA ASP A 198 -11.65 -25.37 -19.34
C ASP A 198 -11.29 -26.85 -19.62
N GLU A 199 -11.93 -27.43 -20.64
CA GLU A 199 -11.71 -28.80 -21.13
C GLU A 199 -10.38 -28.99 -21.89
N SER A 200 -9.40 -28.11 -21.68
CA SER A 200 -8.05 -28.22 -22.26
C SER A 200 -7.02 -28.30 -21.14
N GLY A 201 -6.50 -29.51 -20.90
CA GLY A 201 -5.67 -29.89 -19.75
C GLY A 201 -4.28 -29.25 -19.63
N GLU A 202 -4.19 -27.92 -19.65
CA GLU A 202 -3.02 -27.17 -19.19
C GLU A 202 -3.43 -26.26 -18.02
N LYS A 203 -3.06 -26.67 -16.79
CA LYS A 203 -3.26 -25.84 -15.60
C LYS A 203 -2.23 -24.72 -15.57
N GLU A 204 -2.49 -23.61 -16.22
CA GLU A 204 -1.90 -22.34 -15.77
C GLU A 204 -2.57 -21.97 -14.44
N SER A 205 -1.85 -22.23 -13.33
CA SER A 205 -2.22 -21.75 -12.00
C SER A 205 -2.13 -20.22 -11.98
N LYS A 206 -3.13 -19.53 -12.54
CA LYS A 206 -3.32 -18.09 -12.35
C LYS A 206 -3.80 -17.89 -10.92
N GLY A 207 -2.90 -17.43 -10.05
CA GLY A 207 -3.22 -17.12 -8.65
C GLY A 207 -4.44 -16.18 -8.55
N ARG A 208 -5.05 -16.13 -7.37
CA ARG A 208 -6.34 -15.44 -7.16
C ARG A 208 -6.26 -14.38 -6.06
N TRP A 209 -7.11 -13.38 -6.14
CA TRP A 209 -7.33 -12.42 -5.07
C TRP A 209 -8.32 -12.99 -4.05
N GLU A 210 -7.98 -12.95 -2.76
CA GLU A 210 -8.88 -13.35 -1.68
C GLU A 210 -9.23 -12.14 -0.82
N GLN A 211 -10.53 -11.85 -0.69
CA GLN A 211 -11.01 -10.84 0.25
C GLN A 211 -10.80 -11.33 1.68
N VAL A 212 -10.27 -10.46 2.55
CA VAL A 212 -9.90 -10.85 3.93
C VAL A 212 -10.81 -10.27 5.00
N ASN A 213 -11.33 -9.05 4.82
CA ASN A 213 -12.35 -8.50 5.71
C ASN A 213 -13.74 -8.80 5.15
N VAL A 214 -14.63 -9.24 6.04
CA VAL A 214 -16.05 -9.47 5.76
C VAL A 214 -16.80 -8.21 6.23
N GLU A 215 -17.77 -7.77 5.44
CA GLU A 215 -18.78 -6.78 5.88
C GLU A 215 -19.50 -7.21 7.17
#